data_AF-A0A8T7EL29-F1
#
_entry.id   AF-A0A8T7EL29-F1
#
_cell.length_a   1.000
_cell.length_b   1.000
_cell.length_c   1.000
_cell.angle_alpha   90.00
_cell.angle_beta   90.00
_cell.angle_gamma   90.00
#
_symmetry.space_group_name_H-M   'P 1'
#
loop_
_entity.id
_entity.type
_entity.pdbx_description
1 polymer ?
#
loop_
_entity_poly.entity_id
_entity_poly.type
_entity_poly.pdbx_seq_one_letter_code
_entity_poly.pdbx_strand_id
1 'polypeptide(L)'
;MLVGPDGLTAVIDWEFAHVGDPAEDLGYLCMRDWRFGSDTLRAIGLTTREAFLVDYEQASGVKVDRSAVDWWEVFGNVRWAAICLSQAQRHLSGADPSVELASLGRRSLDMQAEALALIGRLRAKVTP
;
A
#
# COMPACT_ATOMS: atom_id res chain seq x y z
N MET A 1 -2.10 14.45 -2.44
CA MET A 1 -1.18 15.62 -2.26
C MET A 1 -1.46 16.64 -3.34
N LEU A 2 -1.28 17.94 -3.04
CA LEU A 2 -1.29 19.02 -4.03
C LEU A 2 0.14 19.56 -4.20
N VAL A 3 0.60 19.64 -5.44
CA VAL A 3 1.95 20.10 -5.79
C VAL A 3 1.81 21.31 -6.73
N GLY A 4 2.39 22.45 -6.32
CA GLY A 4 2.45 23.68 -7.09
C GLY A 4 3.84 23.91 -7.71
N PRO A 5 4.06 25.05 -8.40
CA PRO A 5 5.33 25.37 -9.05
C PRO A 5 6.54 25.35 -8.10
N ASP A 6 6.33 25.71 -6.82
CA ASP A 6 7.38 25.77 -5.79
C ASP A 6 7.50 24.48 -4.96
N GLY A 7 6.73 23.42 -5.30
CA GLY A 7 6.76 22.12 -4.60
C GLY A 7 5.46 21.75 -3.89
N LEU A 8 5.55 20.90 -2.87
CA LEU A 8 4.40 20.38 -2.11
C LEU A 8 3.64 21.54 -1.43
N THR A 9 2.39 21.73 -1.81
CA THR A 9 1.53 22.83 -1.30
C THR A 9 0.59 22.36 -0.20
N ALA A 10 0.04 21.15 -0.31
CA ALA A 10 -0.85 20.61 0.70
C ALA A 10 -0.84 19.07 0.75
N VAL A 11 -1.01 18.54 1.97
CA VAL A 11 -1.40 17.15 2.20
C VAL A 11 -2.91 17.15 2.44
N ILE A 12 -3.63 16.37 1.65
CA ILE A 12 -5.08 16.27 1.64
C ILE A 12 -5.48 14.83 1.96
N ASP A 13 -6.78 14.60 2.12
CA ASP A 13 -7.36 13.27 2.35
C ASP A 13 -6.95 12.64 3.70
N TRP A 14 -7.39 13.29 4.77
CA TRP A 14 -7.05 12.93 6.17
C TRP A 14 -8.07 11.96 6.80
N GLU A 15 -9.01 11.40 6.04
CA GLU A 15 -10.13 10.62 6.61
C GLU A 15 -9.70 9.32 7.31
N PHE A 16 -8.50 8.82 7.00
CA PHE A 16 -7.89 7.66 7.65
C PHE A 16 -6.71 7.99 8.56
N ALA A 17 -6.45 9.28 8.82
CA ALA A 17 -5.36 9.67 9.70
C ALA A 17 -5.63 9.23 11.14
N HIS A 18 -4.62 8.64 11.77
CA HIS A 18 -4.70 8.14 13.13
C HIS A 18 -3.30 8.06 13.76
N VAL A 19 -3.25 7.89 15.09
CA VAL A 19 -2.00 7.58 15.79
C VAL A 19 -1.75 6.09 15.70
N GLY A 20 -0.58 5.70 15.20
CA GLY A 20 -0.24 4.30 14.93
C GLY A 20 1.27 4.08 14.79
N ASP A 21 1.63 2.89 14.30
CA ASP A 21 3.02 2.58 13.95
C ASP A 21 3.41 3.32 12.66
N PRO A 22 4.47 4.17 12.65
CA PRO A 22 4.90 4.89 11.46
C PRO A 22 5.24 3.97 10.26
N ALA A 23 5.58 2.71 10.51
CA ALA A 23 5.82 1.75 9.46
C ALA A 23 4.55 1.39 8.65
N GLU A 24 3.35 1.68 9.18
CA GLU A 24 2.07 1.50 8.46
C GLU A 24 2.06 2.34 7.17
N ASP A 25 2.39 3.63 7.24
CA ASP A 25 2.42 4.52 6.07
C ASP A 25 3.50 4.09 5.06
N LEU A 26 4.67 3.67 5.55
CA LEU A 26 5.76 3.20 4.68
C LEU A 26 5.39 1.90 3.96
N GLY A 27 4.73 0.98 4.66
CA GLY A 27 4.20 -0.26 4.10
C GLY A 27 3.08 0.01 3.10
N TYR A 28 2.20 0.96 3.41
CA TYR A 28 1.11 1.39 2.53
C TYR A 28 1.66 1.83 1.18
N LEU A 29 2.64 2.75 1.15
CA LEU A 29 3.29 3.22 -0.09
C LEU A 29 3.97 2.12 -0.91
N CYS A 30 4.22 0.95 -0.32
CA CYS A 30 4.82 -0.21 -0.99
C CYS A 30 3.81 -1.23 -1.53
N MET A 31 2.52 -1.08 -1.21
CA MET A 31 1.46 -2.00 -1.62
C MET A 31 1.30 -2.08 -3.14
N ARG A 32 0.82 -3.24 -3.63
CA ARG A 32 0.76 -3.52 -5.07
C ARG A 32 -0.05 -2.49 -5.86
N ASP A 33 -1.17 -2.01 -5.32
CA ASP A 33 -2.04 -1.07 -6.02
C ASP A 33 -1.38 0.29 -6.25
N TRP A 34 -0.43 0.68 -5.39
CA TRP A 34 0.32 1.94 -5.53
C TRP A 34 1.58 1.81 -6.37
N ARG A 35 1.91 0.60 -6.82
CA ARG A 35 3.02 0.42 -7.77
C ARG A 35 2.64 0.77 -9.20
N PHE A 36 1.36 1.03 -9.47
CA PHE A 36 0.84 1.35 -10.81
C PHE A 36 1.29 0.36 -11.89
N GLY A 37 1.29 -0.94 -11.55
CA GLY A 37 1.69 -2.02 -12.47
C GLY A 37 3.19 -2.32 -12.51
N SER A 38 4.03 -1.60 -11.77
CA SER A 38 5.46 -1.88 -11.68
C SER A 38 5.78 -2.96 -10.64
N ASP A 39 6.30 -4.11 -11.08
CA ASP A 39 6.72 -5.17 -10.17
C ASP A 39 8.11 -4.90 -9.55
N THR A 40 8.92 -4.04 -10.19
CA THR A 40 10.30 -3.74 -9.77
C THR A 40 10.38 -2.48 -8.90
N LEU A 41 9.58 -1.45 -9.20
CA LEU A 41 9.55 -0.19 -8.45
C LEU A 41 8.46 -0.24 -7.39
N ARG A 42 8.77 -0.91 -6.28
CA ARG A 42 7.80 -1.24 -5.25
C ARG A 42 7.29 -0.06 -4.43
N ALA A 43 8.04 1.03 -4.31
CA ALA A 43 7.56 2.23 -3.62
C ALA A 43 6.92 3.17 -4.64
N ILE A 44 5.59 3.30 -4.57
CA ILE A 44 4.72 4.16 -5.40
C ILE A 44 4.94 4.06 -6.94
N GLY A 45 5.58 2.99 -7.43
CA GLY A 45 5.94 2.85 -8.84
C GLY A 45 7.14 3.70 -9.29
N LEU A 46 7.80 4.41 -8.37
CA LEU A 46 8.88 5.36 -8.71
C LEU A 46 10.28 4.88 -8.31
N THR A 47 10.41 4.14 -7.22
CA THR A 47 11.71 3.66 -6.74
C THR A 47 11.60 2.28 -6.11
N THR A 48 12.75 1.66 -5.84
CA THR A 48 12.79 0.42 -5.06
C THR A 48 12.41 0.70 -3.61
N ARG A 49 11.83 -0.29 -2.93
CA ARG A 49 11.49 -0.18 -1.51
C ARG A 49 12.69 0.22 -0.66
N GLU A 50 13.86 -0.39 -0.88
CA GLU A 50 15.02 -0.11 -0.03
C GLU A 50 15.56 1.31 -0.24
N ALA A 51 15.63 1.79 -1.49
CA ALA A 51 16.02 3.18 -1.76
C ALA A 51 15.07 4.17 -1.07
N PHE A 52 13.75 3.95 -1.18
CA PHE A 52 12.75 4.77 -0.49
C PHE A 52 12.95 4.78 1.03
N LEU A 53 13.17 3.61 1.64
CA LEU A 53 13.38 3.53 3.09
C LEU A 53 14.67 4.23 3.52
N VAL A 54 15.76 4.08 2.76
CA VAL A 54 17.03 4.79 3.04
C VAL A 54 16.84 6.30 2.96
N ASP A 55 16.17 6.80 1.93
CA ASP A 55 15.89 8.23 1.77
C ASP A 55 14.99 8.75 2.91
N TYR A 56 13.99 7.97 3.32
CA TYR A 56 13.14 8.30 4.46
C TYR A 56 13.94 8.37 5.77
N GLU A 57 14.84 7.42 6.02
CA GLU A 57 15.71 7.45 7.21
C GLU A 57 16.62 8.67 7.22
N GLN A 58 17.17 9.06 6.06
CA GLN A 58 18.03 10.24 5.95
C GLN A 58 17.25 11.53 6.20
N ALA A 59 16.05 11.65 5.64
CA ALA A 59 15.21 12.84 5.79
C ALA A 59 14.61 12.96 7.21
N SER A 60 14.23 11.85 7.82
CA SER A 60 13.59 11.83 9.14
C SER A 60 14.57 11.77 10.31
N GLY A 61 15.80 11.28 10.08
CA GLY A 61 16.76 10.96 11.14
C GLY A 61 16.37 9.72 11.98
N VAL A 62 15.30 9.02 11.61
CA VAL A 62 14.77 7.85 12.33
C VAL A 62 15.14 6.58 11.57
N LYS A 63 15.63 5.57 12.29
CA LYS A 63 15.85 4.24 11.71
C LYS A 63 14.53 3.49 11.55
N VAL A 64 14.34 2.90 10.38
CA VAL A 64 13.13 2.16 10.03
C VAL A 64 13.37 0.66 10.22
N ASP A 65 12.50 0.01 10.99
CA ASP A 65 12.49 -1.44 11.07
C ASP A 65 11.90 -2.04 9.78
N ARG A 66 12.75 -2.69 8.98
CA ARG A 66 12.33 -3.34 7.72
C ARG A 66 11.33 -4.47 7.97
N SER A 67 11.39 -5.13 9.12
CA SER A 67 10.48 -6.23 9.46
C SER A 67 9.08 -5.69 9.81
N ALA A 68 9.00 -4.56 10.49
CA ALA A 68 7.73 -3.85 10.71
C ALA A 68 7.11 -3.42 9.38
N VAL A 69 7.89 -2.82 8.47
CA VAL A 69 7.39 -2.45 7.13
C VAL A 69 6.98 -3.67 6.31
N ASP A 70 7.71 -4.78 6.40
CA ASP A 70 7.33 -6.05 5.75
C ASP A 70 5.96 -6.54 6.26
N TRP A 71 5.70 -6.45 7.57
CA TRP A 71 4.39 -6.78 8.13
C TRP A 71 3.31 -5.82 7.63
N TRP A 72 3.51 -4.52 7.75
CA TRP A 72 2.52 -3.52 7.35
C TRP A 72 2.20 -3.55 5.85
N GLU A 73 3.16 -3.90 5.00
CA GLU A 73 2.89 -4.12 3.58
C GLU A 73 1.98 -5.33 3.35
N VAL A 74 2.19 -6.45 4.05
CA VAL A 74 1.29 -7.61 3.98
C VAL A 74 -0.11 -7.24 4.49
N PHE A 75 -0.18 -6.63 5.67
CA PHE A 75 -1.46 -6.23 6.27
C PHE A 75 -2.22 -5.25 5.38
N GLY A 76 -1.53 -4.25 4.81
CA GLY A 76 -2.11 -3.27 3.92
C GLY A 76 -2.75 -3.92 2.70
N ASN A 77 -2.08 -4.87 2.04
CA ASN A 77 -2.66 -5.59 0.90
C ASN A 77 -3.93 -6.36 1.32
N VAL A 78 -3.93 -7.01 2.48
CA VAL A 78 -5.12 -7.73 3.00
C VAL A 78 -6.26 -6.74 3.30
N ARG A 79 -5.96 -5.62 3.96
CA ARG A 79 -6.94 -4.57 4.29
C ARG A 79 -7.54 -3.96 3.02
N TRP A 80 -6.71 -3.65 2.02
CA TRP A 80 -7.18 -3.10 0.75
C TRP A 80 -8.02 -4.12 -0.03
N ALA A 81 -7.66 -5.40 -0.02
CA ALA A 81 -8.49 -6.45 -0.61
C ALA A 81 -9.90 -6.49 0.01
N ALA A 82 -10.01 -6.38 1.34
CA ALA A 82 -11.31 -6.33 2.03
C ALA A 82 -12.12 -5.09 1.65
N ILE A 83 -11.48 -3.92 1.54
CA ILE A 83 -12.12 -2.68 1.10
C ILE A 83 -12.64 -2.83 -0.34
N CYS A 84 -11.82 -3.36 -1.26
CA CYS A 84 -12.22 -3.63 -2.63
C CYS A 84 -13.46 -4.53 -2.72
N LEU A 85 -13.53 -5.58 -1.90
CA LEU A 85 -14.70 -6.47 -1.84
C LEU A 85 -15.93 -5.75 -1.30
N SER A 86 -15.79 -4.91 -0.26
CA SER A 86 -16.88 -4.09 0.27
C SER A 86 -17.41 -3.10 -0.78
N GLN A 87 -16.51 -2.49 -1.55
CA GLN A 87 -16.88 -1.59 -2.64
C GLN A 87 -17.63 -2.33 -3.76
N ALA A 88 -17.15 -3.51 -4.15
CA ALA A 88 -17.86 -4.35 -5.12
C ALA A 88 -19.24 -4.78 -4.64
N GLN A 89 -19.39 -5.09 -3.34
CA GLN A 89 -20.68 -5.48 -2.78
C GLN A 89 -21.73 -4.37 -2.86
N ARG A 90 -21.33 -3.09 -2.75
CA ARG A 90 -22.24 -1.95 -2.95
C ARG A 90 -22.85 -1.94 -4.36
N HIS A 91 -22.04 -2.27 -5.38
CA HIS A 91 -22.53 -2.45 -6.74
C HIS A 91 -23.41 -3.71 -6.88
N LEU A 92 -22.91 -4.87 -6.44
CA LEU A 92 -23.59 -6.16 -6.63
C LEU A 92 -24.92 -6.26 -5.91
N SER A 93 -25.08 -5.57 -4.78
CA SER A 93 -26.35 -5.48 -4.05
C SER A 93 -27.38 -4.54 -4.70
N GLY A 94 -26.97 -3.74 -5.70
CA GLY A 94 -27.80 -2.72 -6.32
C GLY A 94 -27.95 -1.43 -5.49
N ALA A 95 -27.30 -1.34 -4.33
CA ALA A 95 -27.34 -0.14 -3.47
C ALA A 95 -26.66 1.07 -4.13
N ASP A 96 -25.57 0.83 -4.87
CA ASP A 96 -24.82 1.86 -5.59
C ASP A 96 -24.30 1.31 -6.94
N PRO A 97 -25.14 1.34 -8.00
CA PRO A 97 -24.76 0.79 -9.31
C PRO A 97 -23.65 1.60 -9.99
N SER A 98 -22.40 1.21 -9.77
CA SER A 98 -21.22 1.84 -10.41
C SER A 98 -20.26 0.82 -11.05
N VAL A 99 -19.85 1.07 -12.30
CA VAL A 99 -18.82 0.27 -13.01
C VAL A 99 -17.47 0.34 -12.30
N GLU A 100 -17.15 1.49 -11.72
CA GLU A 100 -15.92 1.67 -10.93
C GLU A 100 -15.92 0.72 -9.72
N LEU A 101 -17.01 0.73 -8.93
CA LEU A 101 -17.16 -0.14 -7.77
C LEU A 101 -17.11 -1.63 -8.16
N ALA A 102 -17.75 -2.01 -9.27
CA ALA A 102 -17.66 -3.36 -9.80
C ALA A 102 -16.21 -3.76 -10.15
N SER A 103 -15.45 -2.84 -10.76
CA SER A 103 -14.06 -3.09 -11.17
C SER A 103 -13.11 -3.29 -9.98
N LEU A 104 -13.36 -2.64 -8.84
CA LEU A 104 -12.56 -2.80 -7.62
C LEU A 104 -12.60 -4.24 -7.09
N GLY A 105 -13.72 -4.95 -7.25
CA GLY A 105 -13.82 -6.35 -6.85
C GLY A 105 -12.74 -7.23 -7.49
N ARG A 106 -12.36 -6.95 -8.74
CA ARG A 106 -11.29 -7.67 -9.43
C ARG A 106 -9.91 -7.39 -8.82
N ARG A 107 -9.64 -6.16 -8.39
CA ARG A 107 -8.36 -5.76 -7.76
C ARG A 107 -8.08 -6.50 -6.46
N SER A 108 -9.12 -6.94 -5.74
CA SER A 108 -8.97 -7.70 -4.50
C SER A 108 -8.12 -8.98 -4.69
N LEU A 109 -8.15 -9.59 -5.88
CA LEU A 109 -7.38 -10.79 -6.19
C LEU A 109 -5.89 -10.48 -6.31
N ASP A 110 -5.53 -9.36 -6.94
CA ASP A 110 -4.13 -8.96 -7.10
C ASP A 110 -3.51 -8.64 -5.73
N MET A 111 -4.28 -8.02 -4.83
CA MET A 111 -3.83 -7.74 -3.47
C MET A 111 -3.64 -9.01 -2.64
N GLN A 112 -4.57 -9.96 -2.74
CA GLN A 112 -4.45 -11.27 -2.06
C GLN A 112 -3.25 -12.07 -2.58
N ALA A 113 -3.04 -12.08 -3.91
CA ALA A 113 -1.89 -12.73 -4.52
C ALA A 113 -0.56 -12.10 -4.07
N GLU A 114 -0.48 -10.78 -4.01
CA GLU A 114 0.70 -10.08 -3.49
C GLU A 114 0.95 -10.44 -2.02
N ALA A 115 -0.09 -10.41 -1.17
CA ALA A 115 0.05 -10.74 0.24
C ALA A 115 0.62 -12.16 0.43
N LEU A 116 0.11 -13.16 -0.31
CA LEU A 116 0.65 -14.52 -0.29
C LEU A 116 2.09 -14.59 -0.79
N ALA A 117 2.43 -13.86 -1.86
CA ALA A 117 3.79 -13.81 -2.39
C ALA A 117 4.77 -13.17 -1.40
N LEU A 118 4.35 -12.11 -0.70
CA LEU A 118 5.15 -11.47 0.36
C LEU A 118 5.35 -12.43 1.53
N ILE A 119 4.31 -13.09 2.02
CA ILE A 119 4.41 -14.11 3.08
C ILE A 119 5.39 -15.22 2.67
N GLY A 120 5.32 -15.70 1.42
CA GLY A 120 6.26 -16.67 0.88
C GLY A 120 7.71 -16.20 0.91
N ARG A 121 7.97 -14.96 0.48
CA ARG A 121 9.31 -14.35 0.54
C ARG A 121 9.82 -14.20 1.97
N LEU A 122 8.96 -13.79 2.91
CA LEU A 122 9.32 -13.63 4.31
C LEU A 122 9.65 -14.96 4.98
N ARG A 123 8.88 -16.01 4.68
CA ARG A 123 9.19 -17.37 5.13
C ARG A 123 10.55 -17.86 4.64
N ALA A 124 10.89 -17.58 3.38
CA ALA A 124 12.19 -17.94 2.82
C ALA A 124 13.37 -17.20 3.49
N LYS A 125 13.17 -15.98 4.01
CA LYS A 125 14.20 -15.25 4.77
C LYS A 125 14.48 -15.86 6.16
N VAL A 126 13.51 -16.55 6.75
CA VAL A 126 13.57 -17.06 8.14
C VAL A 126 13.95 -18.55 8.17
N THR A 127 13.82 -19.26 7.06
CA THR A 127 14.16 -20.69 6.99
C THR A 127 15.66 -20.86 6.73
N PRO A 128 16.40 -21.64 7.54
CA PRO A 128 17.84 -21.86 7.39
C PRO A 128 18.25 -22.52 6.07
#